data_AF-A0A3A5Q5M7-F1
#
_entry.id   AF-A0A3A5Q5M7-F1
#
_cell.length_a   1.000
_cell.length_b   1.000
_cell.length_c   1.000
_cell.angle_alpha   90.00
_cell.angle_beta   90.00
_cell.angle_gamma   90.00
#
_symmetry.space_group_name_H-M   'P 1'
#
loop_
_entity.id
_entity.type
_entity.pdbx_description
1 polymer ?
#
loop_
_entity_poly.entity_id
_entity_poly.type
_entity_poly.pdbx_seq_one_letter_code
_entity_poly.pdbx_strand_id
1 'polypeptide(L)'
;MPKLFKSKMFLFTLFVVVVGSVYSIKEQIRIRELRQYVQWKPRPVIKDYEFIHNGEALVIEWDDGDERELIEEVNNGKPKFAYQLNTHDGASGERYIMQESYRLKASSDKFSRYRTAPDSAPYLSYNEPKEGEYWLIDVYDTNDRKLKPKTYDVFKMVRDYNKKYIPLDISEEIYETEDNETYFLITMLAPKKSKVVIENGAMKVVTEEFNETSEYPVEEGLIDAKTGKISTISSSGKSVEEVKTESKQRFENRHPFALMSKTKLTGSGGNDYISRGLQLRFNQSFRETEGSKISLASAHPKVYQMLKNHYRSVLYFLGEEDVEFRLSFLELLTSPYNSFVKDFTLPADFSIDGQEHLVQNKEEFLRYFKSQPQKHSANFELALMNIFYEVTPEGYLRKELFKNLTIPAEFSKDGQEHVVQDTLQFQEVLNIEKIENEKLRKKIIEAFPYMK
;
A
#
# COMPACT_ATOMS: atom_id res chain seq x y z
N MET A 1 -42.91 -59.92 0.85
CA MET A 1 -42.83 -58.64 1.61
C MET A 1 -44.23 -58.09 1.84
N PRO A 2 -44.65 -57.80 3.07
CA PRO A 2 -46.01 -57.35 3.35
C PRO A 2 -46.27 -55.96 2.75
N LYS A 3 -47.48 -55.71 2.22
CA LYS A 3 -47.88 -54.43 1.59
C LYS A 3 -47.56 -53.19 2.44
N LEU A 4 -47.59 -53.33 3.76
CA LEU A 4 -47.20 -52.30 4.74
C LEU A 4 -45.74 -51.85 4.65
N PHE A 5 -44.80 -52.76 4.32
CA PHE A 5 -43.38 -52.42 4.17
C PHE A 5 -43.11 -51.61 2.89
N LYS A 6 -43.82 -51.92 1.79
CA LYS A 6 -43.72 -51.17 0.52
C LYS A 6 -44.27 -49.74 0.65
N SER A 7 -45.36 -49.54 1.40
CA SER A 7 -45.94 -48.22 1.65
C SER A 7 -45.05 -47.35 2.55
N LYS A 8 -44.45 -47.92 3.60
CA LYS A 8 -43.47 -47.21 4.45
C LYS A 8 -42.18 -46.85 3.70
N MET A 9 -41.67 -47.74 2.84
CA MET A 9 -40.55 -47.41 1.96
C MET A 9 -40.87 -46.30 0.97
N PHE A 10 -42.05 -46.33 0.34
CA PHE A 10 -42.49 -45.27 -0.57
C PHE A 10 -42.61 -43.91 0.13
N LEU A 11 -43.19 -43.88 1.35
CA LEU A 11 -43.26 -42.67 2.17
C LEU A 11 -41.87 -42.17 2.59
N PHE A 12 -40.95 -43.07 2.92
CA PHE A 12 -39.56 -42.70 3.22
C PHE A 12 -38.83 -42.12 2.00
N THR A 13 -38.98 -42.74 0.82
CA THR A 13 -38.41 -42.19 -0.43
C THR A 13 -39.00 -40.83 -0.77
N LEU A 14 -40.32 -40.65 -0.63
CA LEU A 14 -40.99 -39.36 -0.84
C LEU A 14 -40.46 -38.31 0.16
N PHE A 15 -40.30 -38.68 1.43
CA PHE A 15 -39.73 -37.80 2.46
C PHE A 15 -38.30 -37.38 2.10
N VAL A 16 -37.44 -38.31 1.68
CA VAL A 16 -36.07 -38.00 1.25
C VAL A 16 -36.05 -37.07 0.04
N VAL A 17 -36.95 -37.27 -0.95
CA VAL A 17 -37.07 -36.38 -2.12
C VAL A 17 -37.58 -34.99 -1.72
N VAL A 18 -38.56 -34.89 -0.81
CA VAL A 18 -39.08 -33.61 -0.32
C VAL A 18 -38.01 -32.86 0.49
N VAL A 19 -37.33 -33.54 1.41
CA VAL A 19 -36.23 -32.94 2.19
C VAL A 19 -35.08 -32.51 1.27
N GLY A 20 -34.70 -33.36 0.32
CA GLY A 20 -33.67 -33.05 -0.68
C GLY A 20 -34.04 -31.86 -1.55
N SER A 21 -35.29 -31.79 -2.05
CA SER A 21 -35.75 -30.66 -2.86
C SER A 21 -35.87 -29.35 -2.07
N VAL A 22 -36.36 -29.39 -0.83
CA VAL A 22 -36.37 -28.21 0.06
C VAL A 22 -34.95 -27.73 0.34
N TYR A 23 -34.01 -28.65 0.59
CA TYR A 23 -32.60 -28.33 0.76
C TYR A 23 -32.01 -27.69 -0.50
N SER A 24 -32.23 -28.27 -1.68
CA SER A 24 -31.77 -27.71 -2.96
C SER A 24 -32.37 -26.34 -3.27
N ILE A 25 -33.64 -26.10 -2.94
CA ILE A 25 -34.28 -24.78 -3.12
C ILE A 25 -33.65 -23.75 -2.17
N LYS A 26 -33.44 -24.10 -0.90
CA LYS A 26 -32.75 -23.22 0.06
C LYS A 26 -31.35 -22.86 -0.43
N GLU A 27 -30.63 -23.83 -0.98
CA GLU A 27 -29.28 -23.61 -1.51
C GLU A 27 -29.28 -22.67 -2.71
N GLN A 28 -30.23 -22.84 -3.64
CA GLN A 28 -30.36 -21.94 -4.79
C GLN A 28 -30.75 -20.51 -4.38
N ILE A 29 -31.60 -20.35 -3.36
CA ILE A 29 -31.96 -19.05 -2.80
C ILE A 29 -30.72 -18.39 -2.18
N ARG A 30 -29.97 -19.12 -1.34
CA ARG A 30 -28.72 -18.64 -0.73
C ARG A 30 -27.73 -18.16 -1.79
N ILE A 31 -27.44 -18.98 -2.79
CA ILE A 31 -26.53 -18.62 -3.88
C ILE A 31 -27.03 -17.38 -4.64
N ARG A 32 -28.35 -17.27 -4.86
CA ARG A 32 -28.95 -16.10 -5.52
C ARG A 32 -28.79 -14.84 -4.68
N GLU A 33 -28.96 -14.94 -3.36
CA GLU A 33 -28.71 -13.85 -2.42
C GLU A 33 -27.24 -13.43 -2.42
N LEU A 34 -26.29 -14.36 -2.51
CA LEU A 34 -24.86 -14.02 -2.58
C LEU A 34 -24.46 -13.39 -3.93
N ARG A 35 -25.11 -13.78 -5.03
CA ARG A 35 -24.86 -13.23 -6.37
C ARG A 35 -25.35 -11.80 -6.59
N GLN A 36 -26.06 -11.23 -5.62
CA GLN A 36 -26.44 -9.81 -5.69
C GLN A 36 -25.24 -8.88 -5.47
N TYR A 37 -24.14 -9.39 -4.88
CA TYR A 37 -22.92 -8.65 -4.66
C TYR A 37 -22.02 -8.74 -5.90
N VAL A 38 -21.49 -7.60 -6.31
CA VAL A 38 -20.66 -7.41 -7.50
C VAL A 38 -19.22 -7.04 -7.18
N GLN A 39 -18.95 -6.66 -5.92
CA GLN A 39 -17.61 -6.41 -5.39
C GLN A 39 -17.50 -7.02 -4.00
N TRP A 40 -16.48 -7.86 -3.75
CA TRP A 40 -16.30 -8.47 -2.44
C TRP A 40 -14.82 -8.65 -2.08
N LYS A 41 -14.44 -8.15 -0.91
CA LYS A 41 -13.18 -8.42 -0.22
C LYS A 41 -13.51 -8.90 1.19
N PRO A 42 -13.18 -10.15 1.55
CA PRO A 42 -13.43 -10.70 2.89
C PRO A 42 -12.90 -9.78 3.97
N ARG A 43 -13.57 -9.76 5.12
CA ARG A 43 -13.04 -9.12 6.32
C ARG A 43 -12.04 -10.04 7.03
N PRO A 44 -10.73 -9.77 6.99
CA PRO A 44 -9.77 -10.59 7.70
C PRO A 44 -9.88 -10.35 9.22
N VAL A 45 -9.76 -11.43 10.00
CA VAL A 45 -9.62 -11.39 11.46
C VAL A 45 -8.25 -11.90 11.85
N ILE A 46 -7.70 -11.40 12.97
CA ILE A 46 -6.43 -11.90 13.51
C ILE A 46 -6.69 -13.27 14.13
N LYS A 47 -6.05 -14.31 13.60
CA LYS A 47 -6.06 -15.66 14.17
C LYS A 47 -5.00 -15.80 15.26
N ASP A 48 -3.79 -15.33 14.99
CA ASP A 48 -2.70 -15.25 15.96
C ASP A 48 -1.74 -14.13 15.55
N TYR A 49 -0.93 -13.65 16.49
CA TYR A 49 0.13 -12.69 16.22
C TYR A 49 1.32 -12.87 17.19
N GLU A 50 2.50 -12.44 16.77
CA GLU A 50 3.71 -12.47 17.59
C GLU A 50 4.59 -11.25 17.32
N PHE A 51 4.87 -10.48 18.38
CA PHE A 51 5.89 -9.43 18.33
C PHE A 51 7.28 -10.03 18.52
N ILE A 52 8.24 -9.60 17.72
CA ILE A 52 9.64 -9.99 17.80
C ILE A 52 10.52 -8.76 17.98
N HIS A 53 11.77 -8.99 18.42
CA HIS A 53 12.80 -7.96 18.58
C HIS A 53 12.29 -6.73 19.35
N ASN A 54 11.89 -6.95 20.60
CA ASN A 54 11.34 -5.91 21.47
C ASN A 54 10.18 -5.10 20.89
N GLY A 55 9.44 -5.62 19.90
CA GLY A 55 8.26 -4.98 19.32
C GLY A 55 8.53 -4.23 18.01
N GLU A 56 9.74 -4.30 17.46
CA GLU A 56 10.12 -3.63 16.20
C GLU A 56 9.72 -4.43 14.96
N ALA A 57 9.29 -5.69 15.13
CA ALA A 57 8.56 -6.39 14.08
C ALA A 57 7.44 -7.25 14.66
N LEU A 58 6.49 -7.56 13.79
CA LEU A 58 5.25 -8.22 14.13
C LEU A 58 4.88 -9.19 13.02
N VAL A 59 4.57 -10.43 13.38
CA VAL A 59 3.92 -11.37 12.46
C VAL A 59 2.46 -11.46 12.82
N ILE A 60 1.58 -11.34 11.82
CA ILE A 60 0.14 -11.57 11.98
C ILE A 60 -0.25 -12.71 11.05
N GLU A 61 -0.94 -13.71 11.61
CA GLU A 61 -1.70 -14.68 10.86
C GLU A 61 -3.16 -14.24 10.80
N TRP A 62 -3.63 -13.98 9.59
CA TRP A 62 -4.99 -13.56 9.27
C TRP A 62 -5.87 -14.76 8.90
N ASP A 63 -7.15 -14.67 9.21
CA ASP A 63 -8.16 -15.64 8.80
C ASP A 63 -9.38 -14.95 8.19
N ASP A 64 -9.95 -15.58 7.18
CA ASP A 64 -11.10 -15.12 6.41
C ASP A 64 -12.00 -16.27 5.96
N GLY A 65 -11.80 -17.46 6.54
CA GLY A 65 -12.33 -18.74 6.05
C GLY A 65 -13.78 -18.69 5.61
N ASP A 66 -14.66 -18.19 6.48
CA ASP A 66 -16.10 -18.17 6.23
C ASP A 66 -16.47 -17.34 4.98
N GLU A 67 -15.90 -16.14 4.82
CA GLU A 67 -16.24 -15.28 3.67
C GLU A 67 -15.54 -15.72 2.39
N ARG A 68 -14.32 -16.28 2.49
CA ARG A 68 -13.60 -16.85 1.35
C ARG A 68 -14.35 -18.03 0.75
N GLU A 69 -14.77 -18.99 1.58
CA GLU A 69 -15.49 -20.18 1.14
C GLU A 69 -16.77 -19.79 0.39
N LEU A 70 -17.49 -18.76 0.87
CA LEU A 70 -18.66 -18.22 0.19
C LEU A 70 -18.33 -17.62 -1.18
N ILE A 71 -17.23 -16.85 -1.30
CA ILE A 71 -16.80 -16.25 -2.59
C ILE A 71 -16.41 -17.34 -3.59
N GLU A 72 -15.66 -18.35 -3.15
CA GLU A 72 -15.23 -19.47 -3.98
C GLU A 72 -16.41 -20.32 -4.45
N GLU A 73 -17.37 -20.60 -3.56
CA GLU A 73 -18.62 -21.30 -3.86
C GLU A 73 -19.42 -20.56 -4.95
N VAL A 74 -19.61 -19.25 -4.81
CA VAL A 74 -20.45 -18.46 -5.71
C VAL A 74 -19.82 -18.32 -7.09
N ASN A 75 -18.49 -18.18 -7.15
CA ASN A 75 -17.74 -18.04 -8.40
C ASN A 75 -17.51 -19.39 -9.11
N ASN A 76 -17.44 -20.52 -8.39
CA ASN A 76 -17.33 -21.86 -8.98
C ASN A 76 -16.29 -21.94 -10.13
N GLY A 77 -15.11 -21.36 -9.91
CA GLY A 77 -14.01 -21.32 -10.89
C GLY A 77 -14.18 -20.37 -12.09
N LYS A 78 -15.29 -19.63 -12.20
CA LYS A 78 -15.49 -18.56 -13.22
C LYS A 78 -15.95 -17.27 -12.54
N PRO A 79 -15.13 -16.21 -12.49
CA PRO A 79 -15.50 -14.98 -11.78
C PRO A 79 -16.81 -14.41 -12.33
N LYS A 80 -17.83 -14.33 -11.49
CA LYS A 80 -19.14 -13.73 -11.81
C LYS A 80 -19.24 -12.28 -11.34
N PHE A 81 -18.33 -11.89 -10.45
CA PHE A 81 -18.19 -10.55 -9.91
C PHE A 81 -16.72 -10.25 -9.59
N ALA A 82 -16.39 -8.99 -9.33
CA ALA A 82 -15.04 -8.59 -8.96
C ALA A 82 -14.77 -8.95 -7.49
N TYR A 83 -13.68 -9.67 -7.22
CA TYR A 83 -13.31 -10.02 -5.87
C TYR A 83 -11.81 -9.87 -5.63
N GLN A 84 -11.43 -9.64 -4.38
CA GLN A 84 -10.05 -9.64 -3.93
C GLN A 84 -9.93 -10.65 -2.78
N LEU A 85 -9.34 -11.81 -3.08
CA LEU A 85 -9.11 -12.89 -2.11
C LEU A 85 -7.75 -12.78 -1.42
N ASN A 86 -6.95 -11.76 -1.73
CA ASN A 86 -5.70 -11.51 -1.03
C ASN A 86 -6.01 -10.86 0.32
N THR A 87 -6.14 -11.67 1.36
CA THR A 87 -6.53 -11.29 2.73
C THR A 87 -5.61 -10.27 3.40
N HIS A 88 -4.42 -10.10 2.83
CA HIS A 88 -3.30 -9.32 3.35
C HIS A 88 -3.15 -7.98 2.67
N ASP A 89 -3.96 -7.71 1.66
CA ASP A 89 -3.92 -6.45 0.93
C ASP A 89 -4.54 -5.35 1.81
N GLY A 90 -3.72 -4.86 2.73
CA GLY A 90 -3.96 -3.74 3.62
C GLY A 90 -2.72 -2.85 3.69
N ALA A 91 -2.91 -1.62 4.14
CA ALA A 91 -1.82 -0.66 4.26
C ALA A 91 -1.09 -0.86 5.61
N SER A 92 0.22 -0.63 5.64
CA SER A 92 0.98 -0.60 6.90
C SER A 92 2.05 0.48 6.88
N GLY A 93 2.23 1.12 8.02
CA GLY A 93 3.30 2.08 8.28
C GLY A 93 4.10 1.62 9.49
N GLU A 94 4.82 2.55 10.11
CA GLU A 94 5.68 2.26 11.25
C GLU A 94 4.89 1.91 12.52
N ARG A 95 3.64 2.39 12.62
CA ARG A 95 2.79 2.22 13.81
C ARG A 95 1.43 1.60 13.53
N TYR A 96 0.82 1.93 12.40
CA TYR A 96 -0.54 1.49 12.11
C TYR A 96 -0.56 0.41 11.03
N ILE A 97 -1.48 -0.53 11.18
CA ILE A 97 -1.84 -1.50 10.15
C ILE A 97 -3.32 -1.30 9.85
N MET A 98 -3.68 -1.27 8.57
CA MET A 98 -5.04 -1.05 8.11
C MET A 98 -5.47 -2.19 7.20
N GLN A 99 -6.64 -2.76 7.49
CA GLN A 99 -7.30 -3.72 6.62
C GLN A 99 -8.60 -3.12 6.12
N GLU A 100 -8.81 -3.21 4.81
CA GLU A 100 -10.05 -2.81 4.17
C GLU A 100 -10.88 -4.06 3.87
N SER A 101 -12.19 -4.00 4.11
CA SER A 101 -13.13 -5.04 3.67
C SER A 101 -14.42 -4.44 3.15
N TYR A 102 -15.03 -5.11 2.18
CA TYR A 102 -16.28 -4.64 1.59
C TYR A 102 -17.08 -5.77 0.98
N ARG A 103 -18.39 -5.58 0.98
CA ARG A 103 -19.35 -6.41 0.25
C ARG A 103 -20.40 -5.49 -0.37
N LEU A 104 -20.30 -5.27 -1.68
CA LEU A 104 -21.04 -4.24 -2.42
C LEU A 104 -21.86 -4.86 -3.55
N LYS A 105 -23.07 -4.34 -3.76
CA LYS A 105 -23.98 -4.61 -4.88
C LYS A 105 -23.75 -3.66 -6.05
N ALA A 106 -22.83 -2.72 -5.91
CA ALA A 106 -22.39 -1.79 -6.93
C ALA A 106 -20.86 -1.67 -6.92
N SER A 107 -20.26 -1.43 -8.09
CA SER A 107 -18.81 -1.29 -8.23
C SER A 107 -18.36 0.10 -7.80
N SER A 108 -17.36 0.14 -6.92
CA SER A 108 -16.51 1.30 -6.65
C SER A 108 -15.48 1.49 -7.79
N ASP A 109 -14.72 2.59 -7.78
CA ASP A 109 -13.75 2.89 -8.85
C ASP A 109 -12.49 2.01 -8.77
N LYS A 110 -12.20 1.45 -7.59
CA LYS A 110 -11.06 0.55 -7.32
C LYS A 110 -10.88 -0.58 -8.35
N PHE A 111 -11.97 -1.07 -8.96
CA PHE A 111 -11.95 -2.15 -9.96
C PHE A 111 -12.36 -1.71 -11.37
N SER A 112 -12.29 -0.42 -11.69
CA SER A 112 -12.59 0.09 -13.04
C SER A 112 -11.80 -0.64 -14.14
N ARG A 113 -10.55 -1.03 -13.84
CA ARG A 113 -9.63 -1.78 -14.72
C ARG A 113 -9.98 -3.28 -14.90
N TYR A 114 -10.82 -3.85 -14.03
CA TYR A 114 -11.20 -5.27 -14.05
C TYR A 114 -12.62 -5.53 -14.56
N ARG A 115 -13.27 -4.50 -15.14
CA ARG A 115 -14.52 -4.68 -15.89
C ARG A 115 -14.27 -5.39 -17.20
N THR A 116 -14.01 -6.69 -17.10
CA THR A 116 -13.77 -7.59 -18.23
C THR A 116 -15.05 -8.02 -18.96
N ALA A 117 -16.22 -7.55 -18.53
CA ALA A 117 -17.48 -7.69 -19.26
C ALA A 117 -18.21 -6.33 -19.33
N PRO A 118 -18.61 -5.84 -20.53
CA PRO A 118 -19.27 -4.55 -20.73
C PRO A 118 -20.63 -4.33 -20.02
N ASP A 119 -21.22 -5.34 -19.38
CA ASP A 119 -22.64 -5.32 -18.95
C ASP A 119 -22.94 -5.62 -17.45
N SER A 120 -21.95 -5.83 -16.56
CA SER A 120 -22.19 -6.71 -15.38
C SER A 120 -22.38 -6.10 -13.97
N ALA A 121 -22.17 -4.81 -13.70
CA ALA A 121 -22.37 -4.25 -12.36
C ALA A 121 -22.68 -2.74 -12.35
N PRO A 122 -23.71 -2.26 -11.62
CA PRO A 122 -23.98 -0.82 -11.52
C PRO A 122 -22.84 -0.11 -10.77
N TYR A 123 -22.54 1.14 -11.13
CA TYR A 123 -21.64 1.98 -10.34
C TYR A 123 -22.25 2.33 -8.98
N LEU A 124 -21.38 2.42 -7.97
CA LEU A 124 -21.75 2.92 -6.67
C LEU A 124 -22.21 4.40 -6.80
N SER A 125 -23.50 4.62 -6.56
CA SER A 125 -24.21 5.91 -6.73
C SER A 125 -24.71 6.48 -5.42
N TYR A 126 -24.43 5.82 -4.31
CA TYR A 126 -25.07 6.04 -3.04
C TYR A 126 -24.05 5.95 -1.92
N ASN A 127 -24.30 6.69 -0.85
CA ASN A 127 -23.50 6.67 0.36
C ASN A 127 -24.29 6.12 1.57
N GLU A 128 -25.47 5.56 1.33
CA GLU A 128 -26.21 4.77 2.31
C GLU A 128 -26.16 3.30 1.88
N PRO A 129 -25.56 2.41 2.67
CA PRO A 129 -25.45 1.00 2.29
C PRO A 129 -26.84 0.38 2.20
N LYS A 130 -27.08 -0.43 1.16
CA LYS A 130 -28.29 -1.25 1.06
C LYS A 130 -28.17 -2.43 2.02
N GLU A 131 -29.30 -3.09 2.27
CA GLU A 131 -29.33 -4.27 3.15
C GLU A 131 -28.28 -5.31 2.75
N GLY A 132 -27.43 -5.68 3.72
CA GLY A 132 -26.34 -6.63 3.54
C GLY A 132 -25.04 -6.05 2.98
N GLU A 133 -25.01 -4.79 2.54
CA GLU A 133 -23.78 -4.12 2.14
C GLU A 133 -22.99 -3.59 3.33
N TYR A 134 -21.67 -3.60 3.18
CA TYR A 134 -20.77 -2.92 4.10
C TYR A 134 -19.49 -2.50 3.37
N TRP A 135 -18.84 -1.47 3.91
CA TRP A 135 -17.46 -1.10 3.56
C TRP A 135 -16.77 -0.59 4.82
N LEU A 136 -15.78 -1.33 5.28
CA LEU A 136 -15.14 -1.16 6.57
C LEU A 136 -13.63 -0.99 6.43
N ILE A 137 -13.07 -0.19 7.33
CA ILE A 137 -11.63 -0.06 7.55
C ILE A 137 -11.35 -0.46 9.00
N ASP A 138 -10.55 -1.51 9.20
CA ASP A 138 -10.07 -1.94 10.50
C ASP A 138 -8.63 -1.43 10.70
N VAL A 139 -8.44 -0.55 11.68
CA VAL A 139 -7.14 0.05 11.99
C VAL A 139 -6.60 -0.52 13.30
N TYR A 140 -5.40 -1.06 13.26
CA TYR A 140 -4.68 -1.63 14.39
C TYR A 140 -3.53 -0.68 14.76
N ASP A 141 -3.53 -0.18 16.00
CA ASP A 141 -2.41 0.57 16.58
C ASP A 141 -1.47 -0.43 17.26
N THR A 142 -0.19 -0.47 16.86
CA THR A 142 0.76 -1.45 17.39
C THR A 142 1.44 -1.00 18.69
N ASN A 143 1.26 0.26 19.12
CA ASN A 143 2.01 0.86 20.22
C ASN A 143 1.89 0.12 21.56
N ASP A 144 0.69 -0.38 21.90
CA ASP A 144 0.45 -1.07 23.18
C ASP A 144 0.59 -2.60 23.07
N ARG A 145 1.00 -3.08 21.89
CA ARG A 145 1.15 -4.51 21.52
C ARG A 145 -0.15 -5.33 21.66
N LYS A 146 -1.29 -4.67 21.70
CA LYS A 146 -2.62 -5.30 21.72
C LYS A 146 -3.33 -4.93 20.42
N LEU A 147 -3.34 -5.87 19.48
CA LEU A 147 -3.93 -5.67 18.16
C LEU A 147 -5.45 -5.77 18.20
N LYS A 148 -6.11 -4.79 18.82
CA LYS A 148 -7.57 -4.63 18.76
C LYS A 148 -7.91 -3.64 17.65
N PRO A 149 -8.74 -4.03 16.68
CA PRO A 149 -9.10 -3.13 15.60
C PRO A 149 -10.00 -2.01 16.12
N LYS A 150 -9.73 -0.81 15.65
CA LYS A 150 -10.72 0.25 15.60
C LYS A 150 -11.35 0.24 14.21
N THR A 151 -12.62 -0.15 14.16
CA THR A 151 -13.39 -0.26 12.91
C THR A 151 -14.05 1.07 12.55
N TYR A 152 -13.90 1.47 11.30
CA TYR A 152 -14.59 2.61 10.72
C TYR A 152 -15.48 2.18 9.55
N ASP A 153 -16.68 2.74 9.47
CA ASP A 153 -17.61 2.53 8.38
C ASP A 153 -17.41 3.62 7.32
N VAL A 154 -16.98 3.23 6.12
CA VAL A 154 -16.61 4.15 5.03
C VAL A 154 -17.82 4.96 4.56
N PHE A 155 -18.98 4.32 4.41
CA PHE A 155 -20.22 5.01 4.03
C PHE A 155 -20.58 6.09 5.05
N LYS A 156 -20.50 5.75 6.33
CA LYS A 156 -20.77 6.68 7.43
C LYS A 156 -19.77 7.83 7.45
N MET A 157 -18.47 7.55 7.38
CA MET A 157 -17.44 8.60 7.41
C MET A 157 -17.61 9.60 6.26
N VAL A 158 -17.83 9.11 5.03
CA VAL A 158 -18.06 9.98 3.87
C VAL A 158 -19.33 10.80 4.04
N ARG A 159 -20.43 10.20 4.52
CA ARG A 159 -21.68 10.92 4.74
C ARG A 159 -21.59 11.96 5.87
N ASP A 160 -20.83 11.66 6.92
CA ASP A 160 -20.57 12.58 8.03
C ASP A 160 -19.68 13.75 7.56
N TYR A 161 -18.74 13.51 6.64
CA TYR A 161 -17.95 14.55 5.97
C TYR A 161 -18.80 15.40 5.01
N ASN A 162 -19.51 14.77 4.09
CA ASN A 162 -20.44 15.42 3.17
C ASN A 162 -21.55 14.46 2.72
N LYS A 163 -22.80 14.80 3.07
CA LYS A 163 -23.99 13.98 2.77
C LYS A 163 -24.22 13.69 1.28
N LYS A 164 -23.63 14.47 0.37
CA LYS A 164 -23.79 14.29 -1.09
C LYS A 164 -22.67 13.47 -1.72
N TYR A 165 -21.60 13.19 -0.98
CA TYR A 165 -20.42 12.52 -1.52
C TYR A 165 -20.58 11.01 -1.46
N ILE A 166 -19.93 10.31 -2.38
CA ILE A 166 -19.97 8.84 -2.49
C ILE A 166 -18.53 8.32 -2.42
N PRO A 167 -18.22 7.31 -1.58
CA PRO A 167 -16.87 6.72 -1.55
C PRO A 167 -16.54 6.02 -2.88
N LEU A 168 -15.31 6.17 -3.36
CA LEU A 168 -14.85 5.54 -4.61
C LEU A 168 -13.66 4.60 -4.42
N ASP A 169 -12.71 4.98 -3.57
CA ASP A 169 -11.51 4.17 -3.32
C ASP A 169 -10.86 4.52 -1.98
N ILE A 170 -10.15 3.55 -1.41
CA ILE A 170 -9.27 3.72 -0.26
C ILE A 170 -7.87 3.29 -0.70
N SER A 171 -6.89 4.20 -0.54
CA SER A 171 -5.50 3.90 -0.86
C SER A 171 -5.00 2.73 -0.02
N GLU A 172 -4.22 1.85 -0.66
CA GLU A 172 -3.53 0.73 0.01
C GLU A 172 -2.18 1.15 0.63
N GLU A 173 -1.95 2.47 0.75
CA GLU A 173 -0.78 3.08 1.37
C GLU A 173 -1.15 3.82 2.67
N ILE A 174 -0.17 3.93 3.57
CA ILE A 174 -0.26 4.77 4.77
C ILE A 174 0.61 6.00 4.55
N TYR A 175 0.08 7.16 4.90
CA TYR A 175 0.78 8.44 4.81
C TYR A 175 1.15 8.92 6.21
N GLU A 176 2.45 8.97 6.51
CA GLU A 176 2.99 9.38 7.80
C GLU A 176 3.76 10.70 7.63
N THR A 177 3.43 11.71 8.43
CA THR A 177 4.10 13.02 8.39
C THR A 177 5.29 13.07 9.37
N GLU A 178 6.15 14.10 9.25
CA GLU A 178 7.25 14.34 10.20
C GLU A 178 6.73 14.62 11.62
N ASP A 179 5.52 15.18 11.72
CA ASP A 179 4.81 15.41 12.98
C ASP A 179 4.25 14.10 13.58
N ASN A 180 4.54 12.95 12.97
CA ASN A 180 4.03 11.61 13.31
C ASN A 180 2.50 11.50 13.30
N GLU A 181 1.85 12.29 12.45
CA GLU A 181 0.45 12.10 12.11
C GLU A 181 0.35 11.02 11.04
N THR A 182 -0.74 10.24 11.09
CA THR A 182 -0.94 9.12 10.18
C THR A 182 -2.29 9.21 9.52
N TYR A 183 -2.30 9.12 8.20
CA TYR A 183 -3.47 9.24 7.36
C TYR A 183 -3.61 8.07 6.38
N PHE A 184 -4.86 7.74 6.06
CA PHE A 184 -5.21 6.98 4.86
C PHE A 184 -5.85 7.93 3.85
N LEU A 185 -5.66 7.66 2.56
CA LEU A 185 -6.34 8.45 1.53
C LEU A 185 -7.67 7.80 1.13
N ILE A 186 -8.67 8.64 0.95
CA ILE A 186 -9.96 8.29 0.38
C ILE A 186 -10.23 9.15 -0.83
N THR A 187 -10.62 8.52 -1.93
CA THR A 187 -11.16 9.21 -3.10
C THR A 187 -12.67 9.17 -3.02
N MET A 188 -13.30 10.33 -3.15
CA MET A 188 -14.75 10.48 -3.08
C MET A 188 -15.27 11.16 -4.34
N LEU A 189 -16.43 10.72 -4.82
CA LEU A 189 -17.16 11.49 -5.79
C LEU A 189 -17.75 12.73 -5.11
N ALA A 190 -17.37 13.90 -5.63
CA ALA A 190 -17.77 15.21 -5.16
C ALA A 190 -18.60 15.93 -6.23
N PRO A 191 -19.93 15.70 -6.32
CA PRO A 191 -20.77 16.37 -7.30
C PRO A 191 -20.84 17.90 -7.05
N LYS A 192 -19.89 18.67 -7.60
CA LYS A 192 -19.81 20.13 -7.52
C LYS A 192 -20.43 20.75 -8.77
N LYS A 193 -21.59 21.41 -8.65
CA LYS A 193 -22.37 22.12 -9.72
C LYS A 193 -22.74 21.28 -10.97
N SER A 194 -21.93 20.32 -11.37
CA SER A 194 -22.17 19.28 -12.36
C SER A 194 -23.13 18.24 -11.80
N LYS A 195 -24.09 17.83 -12.60
CA LYS A 195 -25.00 16.74 -12.26
C LYS A 195 -24.36 15.44 -12.71
N VAL A 196 -23.97 14.59 -11.78
CA VAL A 196 -23.60 13.21 -12.13
C VAL A 196 -24.89 12.42 -12.35
N VAL A 197 -25.06 11.87 -13.55
CA VAL A 197 -26.17 10.98 -13.90
C VAL A 197 -25.60 9.61 -14.18
N ILE A 198 -26.19 8.57 -13.58
CA ILE A 198 -25.83 7.19 -13.89
C ILE A 198 -26.87 6.66 -14.88
N GLU A 199 -26.47 6.50 -16.14
CA GLU A 199 -27.32 5.95 -17.20
C GLU A 199 -26.74 4.62 -17.66
N ASN A 200 -27.55 3.55 -17.68
CA ASN A 200 -27.14 2.21 -18.12
C ASN A 200 -25.87 1.67 -17.45
N GLY A 201 -25.67 1.98 -16.15
CA GLY A 201 -24.46 1.55 -15.45
C GLY A 201 -23.19 2.25 -15.95
N ALA A 202 -23.31 3.38 -16.65
CA ALA A 202 -22.24 4.32 -16.96
C ALA A 202 -22.41 5.60 -16.16
N MET A 203 -21.36 6.02 -15.46
CA MET A 203 -21.33 7.30 -14.77
C MET A 203 -21.09 8.40 -15.82
N LYS A 204 -22.01 9.35 -15.94
CA LYS A 204 -21.91 10.49 -16.86
C LYS A 204 -21.88 11.77 -16.05
N VAL A 205 -20.85 12.59 -16.29
CA VAL A 205 -20.78 13.95 -15.74
C VAL A 205 -21.53 14.87 -16.69
N VAL A 206 -22.64 15.47 -16.24
CA VAL A 206 -23.38 16.48 -16.99
C VAL A 206 -22.94 17.85 -16.48
N THR A 207 -22.10 18.54 -17.26
CA THR A 207 -21.77 19.96 -17.12
C THR A 207 -22.70 20.80 -18.01
N GLU A 208 -23.00 22.05 -17.63
CA GLU A 208 -23.79 22.98 -18.46
C GLU A 208 -23.08 23.36 -19.79
N GLU A 209 -21.77 23.10 -19.88
CA GLU A 209 -20.98 23.19 -21.12
C GLU A 209 -20.33 21.82 -21.38
N PHE A 210 -20.80 21.16 -22.44
CA PHE A 210 -20.46 19.77 -22.77
C PHE A 210 -19.06 19.69 -23.38
N ASN A 211 -18.06 19.28 -22.59
CA ASN A 211 -16.76 18.82 -23.11
C ASN A 211 -16.59 17.35 -22.71
N GLU A 212 -16.43 16.48 -23.70
CA GLU A 212 -16.24 15.02 -23.60
C GLU A 212 -15.00 14.59 -22.79
N THR A 213 -14.19 15.56 -22.34
CA THR A 213 -12.98 15.38 -21.53
C THR A 213 -13.18 15.68 -20.04
N SER A 214 -14.40 15.94 -19.57
CA SER A 214 -14.63 16.29 -18.16
C SER A 214 -14.32 15.13 -17.22
N GLU A 215 -13.18 15.23 -16.51
CA GLU A 215 -12.82 14.37 -15.39
C GLU A 215 -13.99 14.26 -14.39
N TYR A 216 -14.20 13.07 -13.83
CA TYR A 216 -15.16 12.90 -12.73
C TYR A 216 -14.81 13.89 -11.62
N PRO A 217 -15.77 14.67 -11.09
CA PRO A 217 -15.46 15.61 -10.04
C PRO A 217 -15.20 14.83 -8.76
N VAL A 218 -13.94 14.45 -8.54
CA VAL A 218 -13.49 13.72 -7.37
C VAL A 218 -12.82 14.67 -6.38
N GLU A 219 -12.87 14.31 -5.11
CA GLU A 219 -12.15 14.99 -4.04
C GLU A 219 -11.42 13.92 -3.24
N GLU A 220 -10.11 14.12 -3.07
CA GLU A 220 -9.31 13.30 -2.17
C GLU A 220 -9.39 13.86 -0.75
N GLY A 221 -9.45 12.97 0.22
CA GLY A 221 -9.46 13.30 1.64
C GLY A 221 -8.44 12.47 2.42
N LEU A 222 -7.98 13.03 3.53
CA LEU A 222 -7.16 12.41 4.55
C LEU A 222 -8.10 11.84 5.63
N ILE A 223 -8.12 10.53 5.79
CA ILE A 223 -8.72 9.85 6.95
C ILE A 223 -7.66 9.79 8.05
N ASP A 224 -7.84 10.53 9.13
CA ASP A 224 -6.98 10.42 10.31
C ASP A 224 -7.08 9.01 10.91
N ALA A 225 -5.96 8.29 11.02
CA ALA A 225 -5.96 6.89 11.42
C ALA A 225 -6.51 6.65 12.82
N LYS A 226 -6.31 7.63 13.72
CA LYS A 226 -6.72 7.54 15.12
C LYS A 226 -8.19 7.85 15.33
N THR A 227 -8.79 8.71 14.52
CA THR A 227 -10.14 9.25 14.73
C THR A 227 -11.14 8.80 13.68
N GLY A 228 -10.70 8.45 12.47
CA GLY A 228 -11.52 8.15 11.31
C GLY A 228 -12.19 9.38 10.70
N LYS A 229 -11.73 10.60 11.05
CA LYS A 229 -12.29 11.82 10.49
C LYS A 229 -11.63 12.11 9.13
N ILE A 230 -12.46 12.52 8.17
CA ILE A 230 -12.01 12.97 6.85
C ILE A 230 -11.78 14.49 6.87
N SER A 231 -10.66 14.93 6.31
CA SER A 231 -10.32 16.34 6.06
C SER A 231 -9.50 16.47 4.77
N THR A 232 -9.51 17.62 4.12
CA THR A 232 -8.61 17.93 2.98
C THR A 232 -7.29 18.55 3.43
N ILE A 233 -7.17 18.85 4.73
CA ILE A 233 -6.00 19.46 5.36
C ILE A 233 -5.67 18.69 6.63
N SER A 234 -4.39 18.40 6.86
CA SER A 234 -3.87 17.79 8.09
C SER A 234 -4.09 18.69 9.31
N SER A 235 -3.91 18.17 10.53
CA SER A 235 -3.92 19.02 11.72
C SER A 235 -2.80 20.05 11.76
N SER A 236 -1.68 19.79 11.07
CA SER A 236 -0.58 20.74 10.88
C SER A 236 -0.80 21.76 9.74
N GLY A 237 -1.95 21.71 9.05
CA GLY A 237 -2.29 22.69 8.01
C GLY A 237 -1.80 22.34 6.60
N LYS A 238 -1.29 21.11 6.39
CA LYS A 238 -0.78 20.63 5.10
C LYS A 238 -1.92 20.07 4.25
N SER A 239 -1.92 20.38 2.96
CA SER A 239 -2.84 19.80 1.98
C SER A 239 -2.57 18.30 1.74
N VAL A 240 -3.51 17.63 1.06
CA VAL A 240 -3.38 16.22 0.67
C VAL A 240 -2.07 15.94 -0.10
N GLU A 241 -1.72 16.79 -1.07
CA GLU A 241 -0.52 16.62 -1.90
C GLU A 241 0.79 16.87 -1.11
N GLU A 242 0.76 17.80 -0.16
CA GLU A 242 1.89 18.03 0.74
C GLU A 242 2.11 16.81 1.65
N VAL A 243 1.03 16.23 2.19
CA VAL A 243 1.11 14.99 3.02
C VAL A 243 1.65 13.81 2.21
N LYS A 244 1.19 13.61 0.97
CA LYS A 244 1.73 12.57 0.07
C LYS A 244 3.23 12.75 -0.15
N THR A 245 3.64 13.97 -0.49
CA THR A 245 5.03 14.31 -0.78
C THR A 245 5.92 14.12 0.44
N GLU A 246 5.50 14.66 1.59
CA GLU A 246 6.21 14.54 2.85
C GLU A 246 6.33 13.09 3.30
N SER A 247 5.24 12.32 3.23
CA SER A 247 5.26 10.92 3.64
C SER A 247 6.20 10.08 2.79
N LYS A 248 6.26 10.34 1.47
CA LYS A 248 7.20 9.66 0.59
C LYS A 248 8.65 9.97 0.99
N GLN A 249 8.96 11.26 1.19
CA GLN A 249 10.29 11.71 1.61
C GLN A 249 10.68 11.13 2.98
N ARG A 250 9.76 11.13 3.94
CA ARG A 250 9.95 10.53 5.27
C ARG A 250 10.25 9.05 5.16
N PHE A 251 9.49 8.32 4.35
CA PHE A 251 9.69 6.90 4.13
C PHE A 251 11.07 6.60 3.53
N GLU A 252 11.47 7.34 2.49
CA GLU A 252 12.79 7.23 1.86
C GLU A 252 13.94 7.51 2.84
N ASN A 253 13.75 8.47 3.75
CA ASN A 253 14.74 8.84 4.76
C ASN A 253 14.87 7.81 5.90
N ARG A 254 13.76 7.22 6.33
CA ARG A 254 13.71 6.33 7.52
C ARG A 254 13.83 4.86 7.18
N HIS A 255 13.62 4.47 5.92
CA HIS A 255 13.67 3.08 5.45
C HIS A 255 14.48 2.88 4.16
N PRO A 256 15.70 3.42 4.04
CA PRO A 256 16.46 3.32 2.81
C PRO A 256 16.80 1.89 2.41
N PHE A 257 17.06 0.98 3.36
CA PHE A 257 17.36 -0.41 3.03
C PHE A 257 16.13 -1.15 2.47
N ALA A 258 14.91 -0.81 2.90
CA ALA A 258 13.67 -1.29 2.30
C ALA A 258 13.55 -0.97 0.80
N LEU A 259 14.15 0.15 0.40
CA LEU A 259 14.06 0.73 -0.94
C LEU A 259 15.29 0.44 -1.82
N MET A 260 16.31 -0.23 -1.29
CA MET A 260 17.51 -0.55 -2.07
C MET A 260 17.19 -1.56 -3.15
N SER A 261 17.23 -1.08 -4.39
CA SER A 261 17.12 -1.92 -5.58
C SER A 261 18.14 -3.07 -5.50
N LYS A 262 17.77 -4.26 -6.01
CA LYS A 262 18.57 -5.51 -6.03
C LYS A 262 18.72 -6.26 -4.71
N THR A 263 18.33 -5.74 -3.55
CA THR A 263 18.33 -6.50 -2.27
C THR A 263 17.27 -7.61 -2.20
N LYS A 264 16.50 -7.86 -3.28
CA LYS A 264 15.25 -8.65 -3.29
C LYS A 264 14.14 -8.11 -2.36
N LEU A 265 14.38 -6.99 -1.65
CA LEU A 265 13.41 -6.31 -0.79
C LEU A 265 12.59 -5.25 -1.54
N THR A 266 12.97 -4.91 -2.76
CA THR A 266 12.14 -4.09 -3.67
C THR A 266 11.47 -4.99 -4.69
N GLY A 267 10.16 -5.24 -4.57
CA GLY A 267 9.37 -6.04 -5.51
C GLY A 267 9.27 -7.53 -5.17
N SER A 268 9.15 -8.39 -6.19
CA SER A 268 9.03 -9.84 -5.99
C SER A 268 10.38 -10.44 -5.59
N GLY A 269 10.50 -10.87 -4.33
CA GLY A 269 11.71 -11.45 -3.76
C GLY A 269 11.88 -12.92 -4.19
N GLY A 270 12.28 -13.15 -5.44
CA GLY A 270 12.48 -14.51 -5.96
C GLY A 270 11.25 -15.41 -5.76
N ASN A 271 11.49 -16.71 -5.48
CA ASN A 271 10.40 -17.66 -5.25
C ASN A 271 9.83 -17.61 -3.82
N ASP A 272 10.58 -17.12 -2.83
CA ASP A 272 10.30 -17.38 -1.40
C ASP A 272 9.43 -16.34 -0.69
N TYR A 273 9.52 -15.05 -1.05
CA TYR A 273 8.71 -14.00 -0.45
C TYR A 273 8.49 -12.81 -1.40
N ILE A 274 7.52 -11.96 -1.06
CA ILE A 274 7.22 -10.69 -1.73
C ILE A 274 7.34 -9.57 -0.70
N SER A 275 8.09 -8.53 -1.05
CA SER A 275 8.25 -7.34 -0.21
C SER A 275 7.39 -6.20 -0.73
N ARG A 276 6.71 -5.50 0.20
CA ARG A 276 5.89 -4.32 -0.06
C ARG A 276 6.11 -3.29 1.04
N GLY A 277 7.08 -2.40 0.83
CA GLY A 277 7.46 -1.40 1.84
C GLY A 277 7.93 -2.08 3.13
N LEU A 278 7.16 -1.95 4.20
CA LEU A 278 7.44 -2.55 5.51
C LEU A 278 6.84 -3.94 5.71
N GLN A 279 6.29 -4.56 4.66
CA GLN A 279 5.68 -5.88 4.72
C GLN A 279 6.51 -6.94 3.98
N LEU A 280 6.67 -8.12 4.58
CA LEU A 280 7.08 -9.34 3.87
C LEU A 280 5.97 -10.38 3.89
N ARG A 281 5.70 -10.95 2.72
CA ARG A 281 4.69 -12.00 2.50
C ARG A 281 5.36 -13.24 1.95
N PHE A 282 5.00 -14.41 2.46
CA PHE A 282 5.75 -15.63 2.17
C PHE A 282 5.02 -16.52 1.16
N ASN A 283 5.75 -16.98 0.16
CA ASN A 283 5.24 -17.81 -0.94
C ASN A 283 5.27 -19.30 -0.57
N GLN A 284 4.86 -20.15 -1.52
CA GLN A 284 4.84 -21.60 -1.34
C GLN A 284 6.21 -22.24 -1.16
N SER A 285 7.22 -21.79 -1.91
CA SER A 285 8.55 -22.40 -1.83
C SER A 285 9.19 -22.22 -0.45
N PHE A 286 8.97 -21.09 0.24
CA PHE A 286 9.41 -20.90 1.63
C PHE A 286 8.90 -22.00 2.58
N ARG A 287 7.71 -22.55 2.28
CA ARG A 287 7.09 -23.63 3.07
C ARG A 287 7.68 -25.00 2.74
N GLU A 288 8.17 -25.18 1.52
CA GLU A 288 8.62 -26.46 0.97
C GLU A 288 10.13 -26.68 1.15
N THR A 289 10.88 -25.64 1.52
CA THR A 289 12.33 -25.69 1.81
C THR A 289 12.69 -26.35 3.14
N GLU A 290 11.78 -27.11 3.77
CA GLU A 290 12.04 -27.91 4.98
C GLU A 290 13.24 -28.87 4.89
N GLY A 291 13.75 -29.12 3.67
CA GLY A 291 14.98 -29.89 3.41
C GLY A 291 16.25 -29.33 4.06
N SER A 292 16.28 -28.05 4.45
CA SER A 292 17.31 -27.48 5.32
C SER A 292 16.64 -26.55 6.33
N LYS A 293 16.46 -27.01 7.57
CA LYS A 293 15.84 -26.23 8.66
C LYS A 293 16.48 -24.85 8.77
N ILE A 294 15.80 -23.84 8.23
CA ILE A 294 16.21 -22.44 8.33
C ILE A 294 16.30 -22.04 9.80
N SER A 295 17.23 -21.14 10.14
CA SER A 295 17.52 -20.77 11.53
C SER A 295 16.30 -20.16 12.24
N LEU A 296 15.34 -19.60 11.50
CA LEU A 296 14.08 -19.08 12.03
C LEU A 296 13.30 -20.12 12.85
N ALA A 297 13.27 -21.40 12.42
CA ALA A 297 12.51 -22.44 13.10
C ALA A 297 13.01 -22.70 14.52
N SER A 298 14.33 -22.57 14.73
CA SER A 298 14.97 -22.74 16.04
C SER A 298 14.92 -21.45 16.87
N ALA A 299 15.14 -20.28 16.25
CA ALA A 299 15.18 -19.00 16.94
C ALA A 299 13.78 -18.49 17.36
N HIS A 300 12.78 -18.67 16.48
CA HIS A 300 11.41 -18.20 16.68
C HIS A 300 10.39 -19.26 16.21
N PRO A 301 10.22 -20.37 16.96
CA PRO A 301 9.39 -21.50 16.52
C PRO A 301 7.94 -21.12 16.26
N LYS A 302 7.34 -20.23 17.08
CA LYS A 302 5.96 -19.75 16.87
C LYS A 302 5.84 -18.96 15.57
N VAL A 303 6.73 -17.99 15.35
CA VAL A 303 6.78 -17.19 14.12
C VAL A 303 6.94 -18.09 12.90
N TYR A 304 7.85 -19.06 12.96
CA TYR A 304 8.03 -20.02 11.88
C TYR A 304 6.75 -20.80 11.57
N GLN A 305 6.03 -21.30 12.58
CA GLN A 305 4.74 -21.98 12.35
C GLN A 305 3.69 -21.06 11.72
N MET A 306 3.61 -19.80 12.16
CA MET A 306 2.68 -18.83 11.58
C MET A 306 3.03 -18.53 10.12
N LEU A 307 4.29 -18.28 9.79
CA LEU A 307 4.72 -17.98 8.42
C LEU A 307 4.55 -19.17 7.45
N LYS A 308 4.44 -20.40 7.97
CA LYS A 308 4.04 -21.58 7.18
C LYS A 308 2.56 -21.56 6.78
N ASN A 309 1.72 -20.80 7.46
CA ASN A 309 0.28 -20.76 7.15
C ASN A 309 0.04 -19.96 5.86
N HIS A 310 -0.56 -20.64 4.89
CA HIS A 310 -0.61 -20.30 3.47
C HIS A 310 -1.27 -18.96 3.16
N TYR A 311 -0.57 -18.05 2.48
CA TYR A 311 -0.91 -16.65 2.17
C TYR A 311 -1.31 -15.79 3.36
N ARG A 312 -1.84 -16.39 4.43
CA ARG A 312 -2.47 -15.86 5.63
C ARG A 312 -1.54 -15.07 6.54
N SER A 313 -0.23 -15.15 6.35
CA SER A 313 0.73 -14.55 7.26
C SER A 313 1.56 -13.45 6.62
N VAL A 314 1.68 -12.34 7.35
CA VAL A 314 2.48 -11.17 6.95
C VAL A 314 3.39 -10.81 8.10
N LEU A 315 4.66 -10.55 7.78
CA LEU A 315 5.60 -9.88 8.67
C LEU A 315 5.54 -8.38 8.40
N TYR A 316 5.43 -7.59 9.45
CA TYR A 316 5.47 -6.14 9.45
C TYR A 316 6.73 -5.68 10.19
N PHE A 317 7.51 -4.80 9.57
CA PHE A 317 8.52 -3.99 10.25
C PHE A 317 7.86 -2.73 10.79
N LEU A 318 8.13 -2.41 12.06
CA LEU A 318 7.53 -1.30 12.80
C LEU A 318 8.62 -0.33 13.23
N GLY A 319 8.25 0.92 13.50
CA GLY A 319 9.20 1.96 13.89
C GLY A 319 10.15 2.41 12.77
N GLU A 320 11.20 3.14 13.15
CA GLU A 320 12.31 3.49 12.24
C GLU A 320 13.11 2.23 11.85
N GLU A 321 13.76 2.24 10.68
CA GLU A 321 14.51 1.09 10.21
C GLU A 321 15.76 0.82 11.07
N ASP A 322 15.74 -0.31 11.78
CA ASP A 322 16.96 -0.97 12.25
C ASP A 322 17.44 -1.97 11.18
N VAL A 323 18.46 -1.55 10.41
CA VAL A 323 19.03 -2.34 9.32
C VAL A 323 19.77 -3.57 9.84
N GLU A 324 20.43 -3.47 11.00
CA GLU A 324 21.11 -4.63 11.57
C GLU A 324 20.08 -5.68 11.99
N PHE A 325 19.00 -5.27 12.68
CA PHE A 325 17.92 -6.17 13.02
C PHE A 325 17.29 -6.78 11.77
N ARG A 326 16.92 -5.96 10.77
CA ARG A 326 16.27 -6.44 9.55
C ARG A 326 17.14 -7.45 8.81
N LEU A 327 18.44 -7.17 8.65
CA LEU A 327 19.38 -8.12 8.05
C LEU A 327 19.47 -9.41 8.87
N SER A 328 19.60 -9.30 10.19
CA SER A 328 19.67 -10.45 11.08
C SER A 328 18.42 -11.33 10.95
N PHE A 329 17.25 -10.72 10.86
CA PHE A 329 16.00 -11.45 10.66
C PHE A 329 15.97 -12.13 9.27
N LEU A 330 16.37 -11.43 8.22
CA LEU A 330 16.39 -11.98 6.86
C LEU A 330 17.37 -13.16 6.72
N GLU A 331 18.51 -13.13 7.43
CA GLU A 331 19.43 -14.27 7.50
C GLU A 331 18.84 -15.49 8.23
N LEU A 332 17.83 -15.32 9.08
CA LEU A 332 17.10 -16.45 9.64
C LEU A 332 16.25 -17.18 8.59
N LEU A 333 15.93 -16.51 7.47
CA LEU A 333 15.17 -17.06 6.35
C LEU A 333 16.04 -17.80 5.33
N THR A 334 17.37 -17.65 5.41
CA THR A 334 18.32 -18.32 4.52
C THR A 334 18.91 -19.57 5.15
N SER A 335 19.60 -20.38 4.35
CA SER A 335 20.43 -21.47 4.88
C SER A 335 21.51 -20.88 5.80
N PRO A 336 21.83 -21.52 6.93
CA PRO A 336 22.84 -21.03 7.88
C PRO A 336 24.24 -20.85 7.29
N TYR A 337 24.49 -21.37 6.09
CA TYR A 337 25.77 -21.22 5.37
C TYR A 337 25.78 -20.08 4.33
N ASN A 338 24.68 -19.33 4.19
CA ASN A 338 24.51 -18.27 3.20
C ASN A 338 24.12 -16.94 3.85
N SER A 339 24.81 -15.86 3.50
CA SER A 339 24.39 -14.50 3.88
C SER A 339 23.36 -13.95 2.89
N PHE A 340 22.41 -13.17 3.40
CA PHE A 340 21.37 -12.51 2.60
C PHE A 340 21.95 -11.52 1.58
N VAL A 341 23.01 -10.81 1.97
CA VAL A 341 23.68 -9.78 1.18
C VAL A 341 24.89 -10.32 0.43
N LYS A 342 25.07 -11.64 0.33
CA LYS A 342 26.18 -12.22 -0.42
C LYS A 342 26.11 -11.78 -1.89
N ASP A 343 27.25 -11.32 -2.42
CA ASP A 343 27.39 -10.81 -3.78
C ASP A 343 26.52 -9.57 -4.06
N PHE A 344 26.13 -8.85 -3.01
CA PHE A 344 25.44 -7.56 -3.13
C PHE A 344 26.47 -6.45 -3.32
N THR A 345 26.27 -5.60 -4.33
CA THR A 345 27.03 -4.35 -4.49
C THR A 345 26.29 -3.24 -3.76
N LEU A 346 26.81 -2.82 -2.60
CA LEU A 346 26.36 -1.64 -1.89
C LEU A 346 26.64 -0.41 -2.74
N PRO A 347 25.62 0.37 -3.16
CA PRO A 347 25.84 1.58 -3.94
C PRO A 347 26.58 2.65 -3.13
N ALA A 348 27.36 3.49 -3.82
CA ALA A 348 28.09 4.62 -3.24
C ALA A 348 27.20 5.55 -2.40
N ASP A 349 25.98 5.81 -2.84
CA ASP A 349 25.04 6.70 -2.14
C ASP A 349 24.72 6.21 -0.72
N PHE A 350 24.80 4.89 -0.49
CA PHE A 350 24.50 4.24 0.79
C PHE A 350 25.74 3.73 1.52
N SER A 351 26.93 4.15 1.08
CA SER A 351 28.18 3.82 1.77
C SER A 351 28.74 5.00 2.56
N ILE A 352 29.46 4.70 3.64
CA ILE A 352 30.08 5.71 4.50
C ILE A 352 31.18 6.51 3.78
N ASP A 353 31.85 5.90 2.80
CA ASP A 353 33.00 6.46 2.09
C ASP A 353 32.67 6.92 0.65
N GLY A 354 31.41 6.81 0.23
CA GLY A 354 30.96 7.23 -1.10
C GLY A 354 31.47 6.33 -2.23
N GLN A 355 31.91 5.10 -1.92
CA GLN A 355 32.35 4.12 -2.92
C GLN A 355 31.41 2.93 -2.98
N GLU A 356 31.36 2.25 -4.13
CA GLU A 356 30.66 0.98 -4.23
C GLU A 356 31.45 -0.13 -3.54
N HIS A 357 30.77 -0.97 -2.77
CA HIS A 357 31.38 -2.13 -2.10
C HIS A 357 30.66 -3.42 -2.47
N LEU A 358 31.37 -4.37 -3.07
CA LEU A 358 30.88 -5.74 -3.20
C LEU A 358 31.03 -6.43 -1.86
N VAL A 359 29.91 -6.69 -1.17
CA VAL A 359 29.91 -7.30 0.15
C VAL A 359 29.61 -8.79 0.06
N GLN A 360 30.21 -9.55 0.97
CA GLN A 360 30.07 -11.00 1.01
C GLN A 360 29.24 -11.49 2.21
N ASN A 361 29.07 -10.65 3.22
CA ASN A 361 28.41 -11.00 4.48
C ASN A 361 27.81 -9.75 5.17
N LYS A 362 27.05 -9.99 6.24
CA LYS A 362 26.41 -8.95 7.06
C LYS A 362 27.44 -7.99 7.66
N GLU A 363 28.56 -8.48 8.16
CA GLU A 363 29.59 -7.65 8.80
C GLU A 363 30.23 -6.66 7.82
N GLU A 364 30.56 -7.10 6.60
CA GLU A 364 31.05 -6.25 5.52
C GLU A 364 29.99 -5.24 5.09
N PHE A 365 28.73 -5.65 4.98
CA PHE A 365 27.63 -4.72 4.70
C PHE A 365 27.55 -3.64 5.76
N LEU A 366 27.40 -4.00 7.04
CA LEU A 366 27.26 -3.05 8.14
C LEU A 366 28.48 -2.15 8.31
N ARG A 367 29.68 -2.64 7.97
CA ARG A 367 30.91 -1.85 8.01
C ARG A 367 30.87 -0.68 7.03
N TYR A 368 30.34 -0.89 5.83
CA TYR A 368 30.30 0.14 4.79
C TYR A 368 28.97 0.89 4.73
N PHE A 369 27.90 0.31 5.27
CA PHE A 369 26.55 0.83 5.18
C PHE A 369 26.36 2.14 5.93
N LYS A 370 25.57 3.02 5.33
CA LYS A 370 25.11 4.26 5.92
C LYS A 370 23.58 4.35 5.85
N SER A 371 22.94 4.45 7.01
CA SER A 371 21.48 4.49 7.16
C SER A 371 20.81 5.76 6.63
N GLN A 372 21.58 6.80 6.34
CA GLN A 372 21.11 7.90 5.53
C GLN A 372 22.09 8.00 4.38
N PRO A 373 21.64 8.10 3.12
CA PRO A 373 22.57 8.41 2.05
C PRO A 373 23.39 9.65 2.43
N GLN A 374 24.59 9.84 1.90
CA GLN A 374 25.27 11.14 2.07
C GLN A 374 24.29 12.24 1.66
N LYS A 375 23.68 12.88 2.67
CA LYS A 375 22.43 13.63 2.57
C LYS A 375 22.63 15.00 1.97
N HIS A 376 23.69 15.13 1.20
CA HIS A 376 24.34 16.36 0.96
C HIS A 376 24.79 16.39 -0.51
N SER A 377 25.60 15.46 -1.01
CA SER A 377 26.03 15.51 -2.42
C SER A 377 25.05 15.00 -3.49
N ALA A 378 24.58 13.76 -3.38
CA ALA A 378 23.84 13.12 -4.46
C ALA A 378 22.39 13.60 -4.63
N ASN A 379 21.68 13.88 -3.52
CA ASN A 379 20.26 14.28 -3.56
C ASN A 379 20.07 15.70 -4.13
N PHE A 380 21.02 16.60 -3.86
CA PHE A 380 20.95 17.96 -4.40
C PHE A 380 21.25 17.96 -5.90
N GLU A 381 22.28 17.25 -6.36
CA GLU A 381 22.56 17.11 -7.78
C GLU A 381 21.42 16.39 -8.53
N LEU A 382 20.80 15.37 -7.93
CA LEU A 382 19.64 14.71 -8.51
C LEU A 382 18.42 15.63 -8.60
N ALA A 383 18.15 16.44 -7.56
CA ALA A 383 17.10 17.45 -7.59
C ALA A 383 17.34 18.46 -8.73
N LEU A 384 18.60 18.89 -8.92
CA LEU A 384 18.99 19.72 -10.05
C LEU A 384 18.82 18.99 -11.39
N MET A 385 19.19 17.71 -11.49
CA MET A 385 18.97 16.93 -12.71
C MET A 385 17.50 16.87 -13.10
N ASN A 386 16.59 16.61 -12.15
CA ASN A 386 15.15 16.58 -12.43
C ASN A 386 14.66 17.96 -12.89
N ILE A 387 15.09 19.04 -12.25
CA ILE A 387 14.76 20.41 -12.67
C ILE A 387 15.21 20.68 -14.11
N PHE A 388 16.47 20.37 -14.44
CA PHE A 388 17.07 20.73 -15.73
C PHE A 388 16.75 19.77 -16.88
N TYR A 389 16.43 18.50 -16.61
CA TYR A 389 16.22 17.48 -17.65
C TYR A 389 14.77 17.01 -17.76
N GLU A 390 13.96 17.07 -16.70
CA GLU A 390 12.57 16.60 -16.72
C GLU A 390 11.57 17.77 -16.72
N VAL A 391 11.81 18.80 -15.90
CA VAL A 391 10.89 19.95 -15.77
C VAL A 391 11.10 20.99 -16.87
N THR A 392 12.28 21.04 -17.49
CA THR A 392 12.57 21.96 -18.61
C THR A 392 13.11 21.26 -19.88
N PRO A 393 12.32 20.42 -20.58
CA PRO A 393 12.79 19.77 -21.81
C PRO A 393 13.05 20.76 -22.95
N GLU A 394 12.34 21.89 -22.97
CA GLU A 394 12.30 22.86 -24.08
C GLU A 394 13.00 24.20 -23.79
N GLY A 395 13.80 24.28 -22.72
CA GLY A 395 14.77 25.37 -22.51
C GLY A 395 14.26 26.68 -21.90
N TYR A 396 13.00 26.78 -21.45
CA TYR A 396 12.50 27.97 -20.74
C TYR A 396 12.52 27.81 -19.21
N LEU A 397 13.45 28.52 -18.54
CA LEU A 397 13.56 28.57 -17.08
C LEU A 397 12.63 29.65 -16.52
N ARG A 398 11.61 29.25 -15.74
CA ARG A 398 10.71 30.19 -15.04
C ARG A 398 11.43 30.80 -13.81
N LYS A 399 11.05 32.03 -13.41
CA LYS A 399 11.64 32.72 -12.24
C LYS A 399 11.45 31.99 -10.90
N GLU A 400 10.38 31.21 -10.79
CA GLU A 400 10.01 30.49 -9.56
C GLU A 400 10.52 29.03 -9.54
N LEU A 401 11.32 28.61 -10.53
CA LEU A 401 11.67 27.20 -10.72
C LEU A 401 12.46 26.61 -9.55
N PHE A 402 13.25 27.44 -8.87
CA PHE A 402 14.07 27.04 -7.73
C PHE A 402 13.46 27.44 -6.38
N LYS A 403 12.21 27.91 -6.37
CA LYS A 403 11.58 28.37 -5.13
C LYS A 403 11.46 27.22 -4.13
N ASN A 404 11.85 27.50 -2.89
CA ASN A 404 11.95 26.55 -1.78
C ASN A 404 12.97 25.43 -1.99
N LEU A 405 13.86 25.54 -2.99
CA LEU A 405 14.97 24.61 -3.10
C LEU A 405 15.97 24.89 -1.96
N THR A 406 16.31 23.85 -1.21
CA THR A 406 17.36 23.93 -0.20
C THR A 406 18.70 23.65 -0.87
N ILE A 407 19.60 24.63 -0.88
CA ILE A 407 21.01 24.47 -1.26
C ILE A 407 21.78 24.13 0.01
N PRO A 408 22.33 22.92 0.11
CA PRO A 408 23.10 22.55 1.27
C PRO A 408 24.39 23.36 1.46
N ALA A 409 24.90 23.37 2.68
CA ALA A 409 26.14 24.04 3.06
C ALA A 409 27.32 23.68 2.17
N GLU A 410 27.48 22.41 1.85
CA GLU A 410 28.55 21.92 1.01
C GLU A 410 28.42 22.36 -0.45
N PHE A 411 27.24 22.70 -0.98
CA PHE A 411 27.07 23.25 -2.33
C PHE A 411 27.03 24.78 -2.39
N SER A 412 26.93 25.45 -1.24
CA SER A 412 26.93 26.91 -1.18
C SER A 412 28.34 27.50 -1.33
N LYS A 413 28.40 28.78 -1.72
CA LYS A 413 29.65 29.57 -1.75
C LYS A 413 30.16 29.93 -0.36
N ASP A 414 29.27 30.14 0.61
CA ASP A 414 29.60 30.61 1.96
C ASP A 414 29.69 29.48 3.01
N GLY A 415 29.41 28.24 2.62
CA GLY A 415 29.46 27.09 3.51
C GLY A 415 28.26 26.99 4.45
N GLN A 416 27.15 27.69 4.16
CA GLN A 416 25.90 27.64 4.94
C GLN A 416 24.75 27.06 4.11
N GLU A 417 23.76 26.49 4.78
CA GLU A 417 22.54 26.02 4.11
C GLU A 417 21.62 27.20 3.78
N HIS A 418 21.03 27.20 2.58
CA HIS A 418 20.12 28.26 2.15
C HIS A 418 18.86 27.68 1.53
N VAL A 419 17.69 28.22 1.87
CA VAL A 419 16.44 27.94 1.17
C VAL A 419 16.17 29.09 0.20
N VAL A 420 16.35 28.85 -1.09
CA VAL A 420 16.26 29.92 -2.11
C VAL A 420 14.82 30.19 -2.51
N GLN A 421 14.48 31.45 -2.72
CA GLN A 421 13.13 31.89 -3.03
C GLN A 421 12.88 32.04 -4.53
N ASP A 422 13.95 32.16 -5.33
CA ASP A 422 13.88 32.35 -6.77
C ASP A 422 15.18 31.91 -7.46
N THR A 423 15.17 32.00 -8.80
CA THR A 423 16.32 31.69 -9.64
C THR A 423 17.52 32.63 -9.42
N LEU A 424 17.33 33.84 -8.88
CA LEU A 424 18.42 34.78 -8.65
C LEU A 424 19.21 34.38 -7.40
N GLN A 425 18.52 34.10 -6.30
CA GLN A 425 19.13 33.58 -5.08
C GLN A 425 19.84 32.24 -5.31
N PHE A 426 19.26 31.38 -6.15
CA PHE A 426 19.93 30.15 -6.58
C PHE A 426 21.31 30.44 -7.22
N GLN A 427 21.40 31.41 -8.13
CA GLN A 427 22.65 31.78 -8.79
C GLN A 427 23.67 32.43 -7.83
N GLU A 428 23.18 33.24 -6.89
CA GLU A 428 24.03 33.91 -5.90
C GLU A 428 24.66 32.92 -4.93
N VAL A 429 23.88 31.98 -4.42
CA VAL A 429 24.30 31.08 -3.34
C VAL A 429 25.06 29.85 -3.85
N LEU A 430 24.65 29.25 -4.96
CA LEU A 430 25.23 28.00 -5.44
C LEU A 430 26.70 28.18 -5.85
N ASN A 431 27.57 27.33 -5.32
CA ASN A 431 28.93 27.13 -5.82
C ASN A 431 28.93 26.03 -6.89
N ILE A 432 28.91 26.44 -8.15
CA ILE A 432 28.87 25.54 -9.31
C ILE A 432 30.10 24.63 -9.43
N GLU A 433 31.26 25.04 -8.87
CA GLU A 433 32.49 24.24 -8.93
C GLU A 433 32.39 22.96 -8.10
N LYS A 434 31.48 22.95 -7.12
CA LYS A 434 31.23 21.82 -6.23
C LYS A 434 30.24 20.80 -6.80
N ILE A 435 29.67 21.04 -7.99
CA ILE A 435 28.77 20.09 -8.68
C ILE A 435 29.57 19.02 -9.41
N GLU A 436 29.78 17.85 -8.83
CA GLU A 436 30.65 16.78 -9.36
C GLU A 436 30.21 16.26 -10.73
N ASN A 437 28.90 16.21 -11.02
CA ASN A 437 28.40 15.78 -12.33
C ASN A 437 28.70 16.80 -13.45
N GLU A 438 29.72 16.52 -14.27
CA GLU A 438 30.17 17.40 -15.37
C GLU A 438 29.05 17.74 -16.38
N LYS A 439 28.15 16.80 -16.67
CA LYS A 439 27.07 16.98 -17.64
C LYS A 439 26.01 17.94 -17.11
N LEU A 440 25.63 17.78 -15.84
CA LEU A 440 24.74 18.68 -15.13
C LEU A 440 25.38 20.07 -14.99
N ARG A 441 26.64 20.14 -14.54
CA ARG A 441 27.40 21.39 -14.40
C ARG A 441 27.42 22.19 -15.70
N LYS A 442 27.70 21.53 -16.83
CA LYS A 442 27.67 22.14 -18.16
C LYS A 442 26.29 22.70 -18.50
N LYS A 443 25.22 21.95 -18.21
CA LYS A 443 23.84 22.39 -18.50
C LYS A 443 23.41 23.57 -17.63
N ILE A 444 23.83 23.62 -16.36
CA ILE A 444 23.62 24.77 -15.48
C ILE A 444 24.35 26.01 -16.03
N ILE A 445 25.59 25.85 -16.52
CA ILE A 445 26.36 26.96 -17.11
C ILE A 445 25.74 27.43 -18.44
N GLU A 446 25.23 26.52 -19.27
CA GLU A 446 24.50 26.88 -20.50
C GLU A 446 23.21 27.67 -20.19
N ALA A 447 22.51 27.29 -19.12
CA ALA A 447 21.34 27.99 -18.62
C ALA A 447 21.65 29.34 -17.96
N PHE A 448 22.78 29.43 -17.23
CA PHE A 448 23.22 30.60 -16.48
C PHE A 448 24.69 30.93 -16.78
N PRO A 449 24.99 31.57 -17.93
CA PRO A 449 26.36 31.80 -18.39
C PRO A 449 27.23 32.64 -17.44
N TYR A 450 26.62 33.38 -16.53
CA TYR A 450 27.27 34.30 -15.60
C TYR A 450 27.65 33.68 -14.26
N MET A 451 27.38 32.38 -14.02
CA MET A 451 27.72 31.68 -12.78
C MET A 451 29.17 31.15 -12.71
N LYS A 452 30.01 31.47 -13.72
CA LYS A 452 31.42 31.04 -13.76
C LYS A 452 32.30 31.75 -12.74
#